data_AF-A0A5R2ASK6-F1
#
_entry.id   AF-A0A5R2ASK6-F1
#
_cell.length_a   1.000
_cell.length_b   1.000
_cell.length_c   1.000
_cell.angle_alpha   90.00
_cell.angle_beta   90.00
_cell.angle_gamma   90.00
#
_symmetry.space_group_name_H-M   'P 1'
#
loop_
_entity.id
_entity.type
_entity.pdbx_description
1 polymer ?
#
loop_
_entity_poly.entity_id
_entity_poly.type
_entity_poly.pdbx_seq_one_letter_code
_entity_poly.pdbx_strand_id
1 'polypeptide(L)'
;MNSYIQKNKLGWKAGLALIFSLSLSVLSATTEIDRQFLSSVKEGDLKKVETLLTQGAGIDAKDDDGRTALMLAEGEDVVEFLIKHGANINAQDADGNSVLFYRLIPILKVKIPDMDDLAEAKRLIESGALVEYMARKGEDAHPVSLLNMAIRHQSLSLVKFLVENGANPNHDPGGIEEYPLFLAVGGASSPPSLPITEFLLANGSKAVFTSRLKDVATPVGIKQVGARNALHFATETAQMDLKILDVLVKAGTNINHRDAEGRTPLMEAAQRKNTSVALKLLQLGADTSLTDNQGKTALDLAKEFHLDELERVLTEKLSAKPQ
;
A
#
# COMPACT_ATOMS: atom_id res chain seq x y z
N MET A 1 -60.22 -35.44 -29.15
CA MET A 1 -58.97 -35.52 -28.37
C MET A 1 -57.86 -34.56 -28.86
N ASN A 2 -57.92 -34.01 -30.09
CA ASN A 2 -56.86 -33.16 -30.65
C ASN A 2 -57.06 -31.63 -30.55
N SER A 3 -58.18 -31.12 -30.05
CA SER A 3 -58.38 -29.66 -29.89
C SER A 3 -57.96 -29.12 -28.52
N TYR A 4 -57.75 -29.98 -27.52
CA TYR A 4 -57.33 -29.57 -26.17
C TYR A 4 -55.80 -29.43 -26.02
N ILE A 5 -55.01 -30.12 -26.83
CA ILE A 5 -53.53 -30.12 -26.74
C ILE A 5 -52.89 -28.96 -27.53
N GLN A 6 -53.54 -28.44 -28.57
CA GLN A 6 -53.04 -27.29 -29.34
C GLN A 6 -53.21 -25.94 -28.63
N LYS A 7 -54.22 -25.76 -27.76
CA LYS A 7 -54.40 -24.50 -27.00
C LYS A 7 -53.37 -24.32 -25.88
N ASN A 8 -52.81 -25.40 -25.32
CA ASN A 8 -51.82 -25.31 -24.24
C ASN A 8 -50.37 -25.04 -24.71
N LYS A 9 -50.03 -25.28 -25.98
CA LYS A 9 -48.69 -24.98 -26.51
C LYS A 9 -48.46 -23.50 -26.87
N LEU A 10 -49.52 -22.75 -27.18
CA LEU A 10 -49.41 -21.29 -27.42
C LEU A 10 -49.29 -20.49 -26.11
N GLY A 11 -49.98 -20.91 -25.04
CA GLY A 11 -49.96 -20.22 -23.74
C GLY A 11 -48.57 -20.18 -23.08
N TRP A 12 -47.78 -21.25 -23.21
CA TRP A 12 -46.46 -21.33 -22.56
C TRP A 12 -45.37 -20.55 -23.30
N LYS A 13 -45.43 -20.47 -24.64
CA LYS A 13 -44.51 -19.63 -25.43
C LYS A 13 -44.79 -18.15 -25.24
N ALA A 14 -46.07 -17.76 -25.18
CA ALA A 14 -46.46 -16.39 -24.88
C ALA A 14 -46.07 -16.00 -23.44
N GLY A 15 -46.26 -16.91 -22.46
CA GLY A 15 -45.86 -16.69 -21.07
C GLY A 15 -44.34 -16.52 -20.88
N LEU A 16 -43.51 -17.33 -21.53
CA LEU A 16 -42.04 -17.21 -21.48
C LEU A 16 -41.56 -15.93 -22.17
N ALA A 17 -42.12 -15.56 -23.32
CA ALA A 17 -41.80 -14.30 -23.99
C ALA A 17 -42.25 -13.08 -23.18
N LEU A 18 -43.42 -13.15 -22.52
CA LEU A 18 -43.89 -12.09 -21.61
C LEU A 18 -42.93 -11.97 -20.42
N ILE A 19 -42.59 -13.07 -19.75
CA ILE A 19 -41.67 -13.09 -18.60
C ILE A 19 -40.31 -12.54 -19.00
N PHE A 20 -39.79 -12.93 -20.17
CA PHE A 20 -38.50 -12.42 -20.67
C PHE A 20 -38.56 -10.93 -21.06
N SER A 21 -39.66 -10.49 -21.66
CA SER A 21 -39.88 -9.06 -21.98
C SER A 21 -40.09 -8.21 -20.74
N LEU A 22 -40.80 -8.72 -19.72
CA LEU A 22 -41.01 -8.09 -18.43
C LEU A 22 -39.70 -8.03 -17.65
N SER A 23 -38.91 -9.12 -17.64
CA SER A 23 -37.59 -9.11 -17.00
C SER A 23 -36.64 -8.13 -17.69
N LEU A 24 -36.69 -8.03 -19.03
CA LEU A 24 -35.85 -7.09 -19.77
C LEU A 24 -36.31 -5.63 -19.59
N SER A 25 -37.62 -5.36 -19.55
CA SER A 25 -38.15 -4.01 -19.29
C SER A 25 -37.94 -3.57 -17.85
N VAL A 26 -38.07 -4.49 -16.88
CA VAL A 26 -37.75 -4.22 -15.47
C VAL A 26 -36.25 -3.96 -15.32
N LEU A 27 -35.40 -4.79 -15.94
CA LEU A 27 -33.95 -4.58 -15.93
C LEU A 27 -33.55 -3.23 -16.55
N SER A 28 -34.17 -2.85 -17.67
CA SER A 28 -33.96 -1.55 -18.34
C SER A 28 -34.42 -0.37 -17.47
N ALA A 29 -35.58 -0.49 -16.82
CA ALA A 29 -36.11 0.53 -15.92
C ALA A 29 -35.24 0.68 -14.65
N THR A 30 -34.75 -0.42 -14.09
CA THR A 30 -33.82 -0.40 -12.94
C THR A 30 -32.48 0.23 -13.33
N THR A 31 -31.99 0.01 -14.55
CA THR A 31 -30.75 0.67 -15.00
C THR A 31 -30.91 2.17 -15.23
N GLU A 32 -32.10 2.64 -15.63
CA GLU A 32 -32.33 4.07 -15.85
C GLU A 32 -32.52 4.83 -14.53
N ILE A 33 -33.26 4.27 -13.57
CA ILE A 33 -33.39 4.88 -12.24
C ILE A 33 -32.05 4.91 -11.50
N ASP A 34 -31.22 3.88 -11.65
CA ASP A 34 -29.87 3.86 -11.07
C ASP A 34 -28.99 4.96 -11.68
N ARG A 35 -29.06 5.21 -13.00
CA ARG A 35 -28.32 6.33 -13.62
C ARG A 35 -28.77 7.69 -13.09
N GLN A 36 -30.07 7.91 -12.96
CA GLN A 36 -30.61 9.16 -12.41
C GLN A 36 -30.19 9.34 -10.95
N PHE A 37 -30.20 8.25 -10.18
CA PHE A 37 -29.73 8.21 -8.81
C PHE A 37 -28.25 8.61 -8.73
N LEU A 38 -27.39 7.97 -9.52
CA LEU A 38 -25.97 8.30 -9.57
C LEU A 38 -25.69 9.74 -10.02
N SER A 39 -26.49 10.30 -10.94
CA SER A 39 -26.40 11.73 -11.29
C SER A 39 -26.72 12.62 -10.09
N SER A 40 -27.83 12.33 -9.39
CA SER A 40 -28.22 13.12 -8.20
C SER A 40 -27.19 13.06 -7.07
N VAL A 41 -26.53 11.91 -6.92
CA VAL A 41 -25.44 11.69 -5.95
C VAL A 41 -24.21 12.54 -6.31
N LYS A 42 -23.83 12.59 -7.59
CA LYS A 42 -22.73 13.44 -8.10
C LYS A 42 -23.04 14.94 -8.03
N GLU A 43 -24.33 15.29 -8.09
CA GLU A 43 -24.82 16.67 -7.96
C GLU A 43 -24.92 17.14 -6.50
N GLY A 44 -24.84 16.22 -5.52
CA GLY A 44 -25.10 16.53 -4.11
C GLY A 44 -26.57 16.84 -3.81
N ASP A 45 -27.52 16.37 -4.64
CA ASP A 45 -28.95 16.65 -4.48
C ASP A 45 -29.62 15.62 -3.56
N LEU A 46 -29.47 15.80 -2.24
CA LEU A 46 -29.99 14.88 -1.23
C LEU A 46 -31.50 14.59 -1.39
N LYS A 47 -32.31 15.57 -1.78
CA LYS A 47 -33.75 15.36 -1.97
C LYS A 47 -34.05 14.41 -3.12
N LYS A 48 -33.33 14.54 -4.24
CA LYS A 48 -33.45 13.60 -5.35
C LYS A 48 -32.91 12.22 -4.97
N VAL A 49 -31.79 12.15 -4.25
CA VAL A 49 -31.21 10.90 -3.72
C VAL A 49 -32.26 10.14 -2.90
N GLU A 50 -32.88 10.81 -1.92
CA GLU A 50 -33.96 10.23 -1.10
C GLU A 50 -35.13 9.74 -1.97
N THR A 51 -35.60 10.60 -2.89
CA THR A 51 -36.73 10.28 -3.76
C THR A 51 -36.45 9.06 -4.63
N LEU A 52 -35.27 8.98 -5.25
CA LEU A 52 -34.92 7.90 -6.17
C LEU A 52 -34.72 6.56 -5.44
N LEU A 53 -34.21 6.57 -4.21
CA LEU A 53 -34.18 5.37 -3.37
C LEU A 53 -35.60 4.88 -3.02
N THR A 54 -36.54 5.77 -2.69
CA THR A 54 -37.94 5.36 -2.44
C THR A 54 -38.62 4.80 -3.69
N GLN A 55 -38.17 5.20 -4.88
CA GLN A 55 -38.63 4.70 -6.18
C GLN A 55 -37.94 3.40 -6.60
N GLY A 56 -36.97 2.90 -5.82
CA GLY A 56 -36.33 1.60 -6.00
C GLY A 56 -34.94 1.64 -6.63
N ALA A 57 -34.26 2.79 -6.68
CA ALA A 57 -32.85 2.84 -7.03
C ALA A 57 -32.02 2.00 -6.04
N GLY A 58 -30.97 1.34 -6.53
CA GLY A 58 -30.05 0.58 -5.68
C GLY A 58 -29.13 1.50 -4.87
N ILE A 59 -29.08 1.33 -3.56
CA ILE A 59 -28.16 2.11 -2.68
C ILE A 59 -26.69 1.96 -3.08
N ASP A 60 -26.33 0.77 -3.58
CA ASP A 60 -24.99 0.44 -4.10
C ASP A 60 -24.95 0.42 -5.65
N ALA A 61 -25.83 1.20 -6.31
CA ALA A 61 -25.78 1.37 -7.76
C ALA A 61 -24.36 1.75 -8.22
N LYS A 62 -23.97 1.23 -9.37
CA LYS A 62 -22.62 1.41 -9.93
C LYS A 62 -22.66 2.10 -11.27
N ASP A 63 -21.67 2.94 -11.53
CA ASP A 63 -21.42 3.45 -12.89
C ASP A 63 -20.60 2.46 -13.74
N ASP A 64 -20.27 2.87 -14.96
CA ASP A 64 -19.57 2.02 -15.93
C ASP A 64 -18.15 1.62 -15.49
N ASP A 65 -17.54 2.38 -14.56
CA ASP A 65 -16.23 2.06 -13.95
C ASP A 65 -16.38 1.17 -12.70
N GLY A 66 -17.61 0.78 -12.36
CA GLY A 66 -17.92 0.00 -11.17
C GLY A 66 -17.94 0.80 -9.87
N ARG A 67 -17.84 2.14 -9.94
CA ARG A 67 -17.86 3.00 -8.75
C ARG A 67 -19.26 3.05 -8.17
N THR A 68 -19.39 2.85 -6.87
CA THR A 68 -20.68 2.92 -6.16
C THR A 68 -21.15 4.36 -6.00
N ALA A 69 -22.44 4.53 -5.69
CA ALA A 69 -22.98 5.82 -5.28
C ALA A 69 -22.14 6.49 -4.18
N LEU A 70 -21.74 5.75 -3.14
CA LEU A 70 -20.93 6.31 -2.06
C LEU A 70 -19.54 6.80 -2.51
N MET A 71 -18.93 6.17 -3.52
CA MET A 71 -17.65 6.63 -4.10
C MET A 71 -17.80 7.90 -4.95
N LEU A 72 -18.99 8.12 -5.49
CA LEU A 72 -19.31 9.21 -6.40
C LEU A 72 -19.95 10.42 -5.70
N ALA A 73 -20.31 10.26 -4.43
CA ALA A 73 -21.06 11.24 -3.69
C ALA A 73 -20.30 12.56 -3.53
N GLU A 74 -20.99 13.65 -3.83
CA GLU A 74 -20.59 15.01 -3.49
C GLU A 74 -21.52 15.54 -2.41
N GLY A 75 -20.98 16.30 -1.47
CA GLY A 75 -21.74 16.81 -0.31
C GLY A 75 -21.70 15.87 0.91
N GLU A 76 -21.40 16.45 2.07
CA GLU A 76 -21.29 15.71 3.34
C GLU A 76 -22.64 15.08 3.75
N ASP A 77 -23.74 15.76 3.48
CA ASP A 77 -25.10 15.32 3.78
C ASP A 77 -25.50 14.08 2.96
N VAL A 78 -25.14 14.04 1.67
CA VAL A 78 -25.35 12.87 0.82
C VAL A 78 -24.50 11.69 1.30
N VAL A 79 -23.21 11.90 1.60
CA VAL A 79 -22.31 10.86 2.11
C VAL A 79 -22.85 10.27 3.42
N GLU A 80 -23.20 11.12 4.39
CA GLU A 80 -23.75 10.70 5.68
C GLU A 80 -25.07 9.94 5.50
N PHE A 81 -25.94 10.43 4.62
CA PHE A 81 -27.20 9.78 4.30
C PHE A 81 -26.99 8.37 3.73
N LEU A 82 -26.12 8.22 2.72
CA LEU A 82 -25.84 6.92 2.08
C LEU A 82 -25.30 5.89 3.09
N ILE A 83 -24.36 6.32 3.95
CA ILE A 83 -23.80 5.46 5.02
C ILE A 83 -24.90 5.02 5.99
N LYS A 84 -25.75 5.95 6.46
CA LYS A 84 -26.86 5.65 7.38
C LYS A 84 -27.90 4.69 6.78
N HIS A 85 -28.04 4.70 5.46
CA HIS A 85 -28.97 3.83 4.72
C HIS A 85 -28.33 2.52 4.24
N GLY A 86 -27.12 2.20 4.73
CA GLY A 86 -26.50 0.90 4.53
C GLY A 86 -25.75 0.74 3.21
N ALA A 87 -25.32 1.84 2.58
CA ALA A 87 -24.36 1.76 1.48
C ALA A 87 -23.11 0.99 1.91
N ASN A 88 -22.61 0.10 1.05
CA ASN A 88 -21.44 -0.71 1.36
C ASN A 88 -20.16 0.14 1.33
N ILE A 89 -19.73 0.58 2.51
CA ILE A 89 -18.55 1.43 2.70
C ILE A 89 -17.24 0.81 2.19
N ASN A 90 -17.18 -0.52 2.10
CA ASN A 90 -16.00 -1.26 1.65
C ASN A 90 -16.18 -1.87 0.25
N ALA A 91 -17.18 -1.43 -0.51
CA ALA A 91 -17.29 -1.78 -1.91
C ALA A 91 -16.02 -1.34 -2.67
N GLN A 92 -15.74 -2.04 -3.76
CA GLN A 92 -14.63 -1.75 -4.67
C GLN A 92 -15.14 -1.47 -6.08
N ASP A 93 -14.48 -0.52 -6.75
CA ASP A 93 -14.64 -0.27 -8.18
C ASP A 93 -13.97 -1.36 -9.04
N ALA A 94 -13.96 -1.21 -10.36
CA ALA A 94 -13.33 -2.18 -11.26
C ALA A 94 -11.79 -2.27 -11.12
N ASP A 95 -11.14 -1.28 -10.52
CA ASP A 95 -9.71 -1.24 -10.25
C ASP A 95 -9.35 -1.70 -8.82
N GLY A 96 -10.36 -1.97 -7.98
CA GLY A 96 -10.19 -2.39 -6.60
C GLY A 96 -10.12 -1.23 -5.60
N ASN A 97 -10.43 0.00 -5.97
CA ASN A 97 -10.38 1.17 -5.09
C ASN A 97 -11.63 1.27 -4.20
N SER A 98 -11.43 1.73 -2.95
CA SER A 98 -12.52 1.99 -1.99
C SER A 98 -12.90 3.48 -1.95
N VAL A 99 -14.01 3.81 -1.28
CA VAL A 99 -14.36 5.23 -1.02
C VAL A 99 -13.26 5.97 -0.25
N LEU A 100 -12.63 5.31 0.72
CA LEU A 100 -11.54 5.91 1.50
C LEU A 100 -10.33 6.21 0.60
N PHE A 101 -10.00 5.31 -0.34
CA PHE A 101 -8.95 5.57 -1.32
C PHE A 101 -9.24 6.87 -2.11
N TYR A 102 -10.45 7.01 -2.65
CA TYR A 102 -10.84 8.20 -3.41
C TYR A 102 -10.75 9.49 -2.60
N ARG A 103 -11.12 9.47 -1.30
CA ARG A 103 -11.00 10.65 -0.45
C ARG A 103 -9.57 11.03 -0.10
N LEU A 104 -8.65 10.07 -0.02
CA LEU A 104 -7.26 10.36 0.29
C LEU A 104 -6.41 10.78 -0.93
N ILE A 105 -6.79 10.40 -2.15
CA ILE A 105 -6.02 10.73 -3.37
C ILE A 105 -5.78 12.24 -3.56
N PRO A 106 -6.78 13.14 -3.42
CA PRO A 106 -6.55 14.57 -3.50
C PRO A 106 -5.57 15.06 -2.43
N ILE A 107 -5.70 14.55 -1.20
CA ILE A 107 -4.92 14.92 -0.02
C ILE A 107 -3.44 14.55 -0.19
N LEU A 108 -3.15 13.42 -0.83
CA LEU A 108 -1.78 12.97 -1.15
C LEU A 108 -1.01 13.92 -2.07
N LYS A 109 -1.71 14.78 -2.81
CA LYS A 109 -1.11 15.77 -3.71
C LYS A 109 -0.87 17.12 -3.02
N VAL A 110 -1.44 17.32 -1.84
CA VAL A 110 -1.28 18.55 -1.04
C VAL A 110 -0.04 18.43 -0.17
N LYS A 111 0.78 19.49 -0.14
CA LYS A 111 2.06 19.49 0.60
C LYS A 111 1.86 19.41 2.12
N ILE A 112 0.83 20.07 2.62
CA ILE A 112 0.47 20.12 4.05
C ILE A 112 -1.06 20.09 4.11
N PRO A 113 -1.69 18.91 4.20
CA PRO A 113 -3.14 18.85 4.40
C PRO A 113 -3.49 19.35 5.80
N ASP A 114 -4.60 20.07 5.92
CA ASP A 114 -5.11 20.49 7.22
C ASP A 114 -6.05 19.42 7.83
N MET A 115 -6.55 19.67 9.04
CA MET A 115 -7.44 18.72 9.72
C MET A 115 -8.83 18.67 9.08
N ASP A 116 -9.25 19.73 8.40
CA ASP A 116 -10.55 19.82 7.75
C ASP A 116 -10.56 18.91 6.50
N ASP A 117 -9.44 18.86 5.76
CA ASP A 117 -9.22 17.94 4.63
C ASP A 117 -9.42 16.46 5.03
N LEU A 118 -9.09 16.10 6.28
CA LEU A 118 -9.14 14.71 6.78
C LEU A 118 -10.46 14.36 7.50
N ALA A 119 -11.34 15.33 7.73
CA ALA A 119 -12.55 15.13 8.54
C ALA A 119 -13.48 14.08 7.91
N GLU A 120 -13.71 14.14 6.60
CA GLU A 120 -14.56 13.16 5.91
C GLU A 120 -13.92 11.77 5.91
N ALA A 121 -12.62 11.68 5.64
CA ALA A 121 -11.88 10.42 5.70
C ALA A 121 -11.96 9.78 7.10
N LYS A 122 -11.90 10.59 8.17
CA LYS A 122 -12.05 10.13 9.55
C LYS A 122 -13.44 9.55 9.80
N ARG A 123 -14.50 10.26 9.38
CA ARG A 123 -15.89 9.78 9.51
C ARG A 123 -16.11 8.47 8.76
N LEU A 124 -15.50 8.31 7.58
CA LEU A 124 -15.55 7.05 6.82
C LEU A 124 -14.90 5.92 7.60
N ILE A 125 -13.72 6.13 8.18
CA ILE A 125 -13.04 5.11 9.01
C ILE A 125 -13.87 4.78 10.26
N GLU A 126 -14.41 5.78 10.95
CA GLU A 126 -15.30 5.60 12.10
C GLU A 126 -16.59 4.85 11.73
N SER A 127 -17.03 4.95 10.47
CA SER A 127 -18.16 4.22 9.90
C SER A 127 -17.79 2.84 9.35
N GLY A 128 -16.53 2.41 9.50
CA GLY A 128 -16.06 1.07 9.14
C GLY A 128 -15.33 0.96 7.80
N ALA A 129 -14.91 2.08 7.19
CA ALA A 129 -14.03 2.04 6.02
C ALA A 129 -12.67 1.45 6.39
N LEU A 130 -12.22 0.46 5.61
CA LEU A 130 -10.95 -0.20 5.85
C LEU A 130 -9.76 0.64 5.36
N VAL A 131 -8.80 0.86 6.26
CA VAL A 131 -7.49 1.49 5.95
C VAL A 131 -6.53 0.54 5.21
N GLU A 132 -6.79 -0.77 5.29
CA GLU A 132 -6.03 -1.85 4.66
C GLU A 132 -7.01 -2.88 4.09
N TYR A 133 -6.82 -3.26 2.83
CA TYR A 133 -7.72 -4.21 2.17
C TYR A 133 -7.04 -4.92 0.99
N MET A 134 -7.67 -5.98 0.48
CA MET A 134 -7.25 -6.64 -0.77
C MET A 134 -8.08 -6.07 -1.93
N ALA A 135 -7.45 -5.32 -2.83
CA ALA A 135 -8.05 -4.91 -4.09
C ALA A 135 -8.24 -6.12 -4.98
N ARG A 136 -9.45 -6.28 -5.55
CA ARG A 136 -9.80 -7.37 -6.45
C ARG A 136 -10.09 -6.82 -7.84
N LYS A 137 -9.23 -7.14 -8.80
CA LYS A 137 -9.40 -6.81 -10.22
C LYS A 137 -9.50 -8.11 -11.02
N GLY A 138 -10.73 -8.55 -11.29
CA GLY A 138 -10.95 -9.87 -11.87
C GLY A 138 -10.52 -10.99 -10.92
N GLU A 139 -9.64 -11.88 -11.38
CA GLU A 139 -9.04 -12.94 -10.54
C GLU A 139 -7.80 -12.45 -9.76
N ASP A 140 -7.26 -11.29 -10.11
CA ASP A 140 -6.08 -10.72 -9.47
C ASP A 140 -6.47 -10.05 -8.15
N ALA A 141 -5.89 -10.53 -7.05
CA ALA A 141 -5.99 -9.90 -5.74
C ALA A 141 -4.63 -9.34 -5.34
N HIS A 142 -4.57 -8.05 -5.03
CA HIS A 142 -3.36 -7.42 -4.51
C HIS A 142 -3.69 -6.58 -3.27
N PRO A 143 -2.80 -6.56 -2.27
CA PRO A 143 -3.01 -5.75 -1.08
C PRO A 143 -2.85 -4.27 -1.40
N VAL A 144 -3.75 -3.46 -0.85
CA VAL A 144 -3.66 -2.01 -0.85
C VAL A 144 -3.35 -1.55 0.56
N SER A 145 -2.22 -0.86 0.69
CA SER A 145 -1.82 -0.18 1.92
C SER A 145 -1.83 1.33 1.68
N LEU A 146 -2.87 2.00 2.19
CA LEU A 146 -2.97 3.46 2.16
C LEU A 146 -1.79 4.10 2.91
N LEU A 147 -1.27 3.41 3.93
CA LEU A 147 -0.07 3.83 4.67
C LEU A 147 1.17 3.83 3.78
N ASN A 148 1.43 2.76 3.04
CA ASN A 148 2.56 2.71 2.10
C ASN A 148 2.45 3.78 1.02
N MET A 149 1.23 4.05 0.53
CA MET A 149 0.98 5.14 -0.41
C MET A 149 1.35 6.51 0.21
N ALA A 150 0.90 6.80 1.44
CA ALA A 150 1.25 8.03 2.14
C ALA A 150 2.76 8.21 2.35
N ILE A 151 3.47 7.12 2.65
CA ILE A 151 4.94 7.11 2.81
C ILE A 151 5.63 7.43 1.48
N ARG A 152 5.23 6.78 0.39
CA ARG A 152 5.81 7.03 -0.95
C ARG A 152 5.59 8.48 -1.41
N HIS A 153 4.47 9.07 -1.04
CA HIS A 153 4.16 10.49 -1.29
C HIS A 153 4.81 11.45 -0.29
N GLN A 154 5.56 10.96 0.70
CA GLN A 154 6.26 11.76 1.71
C GLN A 154 5.31 12.62 2.56
N SER A 155 4.04 12.19 2.70
CA SER A 155 3.04 12.92 3.47
C SER A 155 3.04 12.46 4.92
N LEU A 156 3.86 13.10 5.76
CA LEU A 156 3.92 12.79 7.20
C LEU A 156 2.56 12.96 7.88
N SER A 157 1.79 14.00 7.53
CA SER A 157 0.46 14.23 8.12
C SER A 157 -0.48 13.06 7.85
N LEU A 158 -0.49 12.53 6.61
CA LEU A 158 -1.35 11.40 6.27
C LEU A 158 -0.84 10.08 6.87
N VAL A 159 0.48 9.90 6.96
CA VAL A 159 1.07 8.77 7.71
C VAL A 159 0.61 8.78 9.16
N LYS A 160 0.65 9.94 9.83
CA LYS A 160 0.18 10.11 11.20
C LYS A 160 -1.30 9.76 11.33
N PHE A 161 -2.12 10.39 10.49
CA PHE A 161 -3.55 10.16 10.45
C PHE A 161 -3.89 8.68 10.29
N LEU A 162 -3.28 7.99 9.32
CA LEU A 162 -3.58 6.58 9.05
C LEU A 162 -3.19 5.67 10.22
N VAL A 163 -2.01 5.87 10.82
CA VAL A 163 -1.55 5.07 11.97
C VAL A 163 -2.43 5.33 13.20
N GLU A 164 -2.78 6.59 13.45
CA GLU A 164 -3.68 6.98 14.55
C GLU A 164 -5.11 6.42 14.36
N ASN A 165 -5.51 6.14 13.11
CA ASN A 165 -6.79 5.54 12.75
C ASN A 165 -6.67 4.03 12.41
N GLY A 166 -5.64 3.35 12.94
CA GLY A 166 -5.58 1.89 12.96
C GLY A 166 -4.82 1.22 11.82
N ALA A 167 -4.15 1.97 10.94
CA ALA A 167 -3.23 1.38 9.97
C ALA A 167 -2.06 0.70 10.69
N ASN A 168 -1.70 -0.50 10.28
CA ASN A 168 -0.64 -1.28 10.90
C ASN A 168 0.73 -0.80 10.40
N PRO A 169 1.60 -0.24 11.26
CA PRO A 169 2.95 0.19 10.87
C PRO A 169 3.89 -0.97 10.53
N ASN A 170 3.41 -2.21 10.67
CA ASN A 170 4.05 -3.45 10.27
C ASN A 170 3.26 -4.19 9.19
N HIS A 171 2.35 -3.51 8.48
CA HIS A 171 1.58 -4.11 7.40
C HIS A 171 2.52 -4.77 6.40
N ASP A 172 2.18 -6.00 6.04
CA ASP A 172 2.97 -6.83 5.15
C ASP A 172 2.12 -7.17 3.92
N PRO A 173 2.27 -6.39 2.84
CA PRO A 173 1.55 -6.63 1.60
C PRO A 173 2.14 -7.79 0.78
N GLY A 174 3.06 -8.59 1.34
CA GLY A 174 3.60 -9.78 0.69
C GLY A 174 4.77 -9.52 -0.27
N GLY A 175 5.08 -8.25 -0.58
CA GLY A 175 6.31 -7.85 -1.25
C GLY A 175 7.55 -7.93 -0.34
N ILE A 176 8.72 -8.17 -0.93
CA ILE A 176 10.01 -8.26 -0.18
C ILE A 176 10.32 -6.93 0.53
N GLU A 177 9.99 -5.80 -0.10
CA GLU A 177 10.47 -4.46 0.31
C GLU A 177 9.34 -3.55 0.83
N GLU A 178 8.17 -4.12 1.08
CA GLU A 178 6.94 -3.32 1.20
C GLU A 178 6.45 -3.14 2.64
N TYR A 179 7.28 -3.44 3.64
CA TYR A 179 6.99 -2.99 5.00
C TYR A 179 7.07 -1.47 5.07
N PRO A 180 6.16 -0.79 5.79
CA PRO A 180 6.16 0.67 5.93
C PRO A 180 7.53 1.25 6.32
N LEU A 181 8.22 0.62 7.27
CA LEU A 181 9.55 1.05 7.70
C LEU A 181 10.60 0.95 6.58
N PHE A 182 10.54 -0.08 5.74
CA PHE A 182 11.52 -0.26 4.66
C PHE A 182 11.34 0.82 3.60
N LEU A 183 10.10 1.19 3.27
CA LEU A 183 9.80 2.31 2.38
C LEU A 183 10.26 3.65 2.97
N ALA A 184 10.06 3.86 4.27
CA ALA A 184 10.43 5.10 4.94
C ALA A 184 11.96 5.36 4.95
N VAL A 185 12.77 4.30 4.81
CA VAL A 185 14.24 4.39 4.85
C VAL A 185 14.89 4.28 3.47
N GLY A 186 14.13 4.20 2.39
CA GLY A 186 14.67 4.21 1.03
C GLY A 186 14.41 2.96 0.19
N GLY A 187 13.78 1.92 0.75
CA GLY A 187 13.50 0.67 0.04
C GLY A 187 12.45 0.83 -1.08
N ALA A 188 12.49 -0.06 -2.06
CA ALA A 188 11.59 -0.05 -3.23
C ALA A 188 11.53 1.31 -3.94
N SER A 189 12.67 2.00 -4.04
CA SER A 189 12.81 3.34 -4.65
C SER A 189 11.94 4.42 -4.00
N SER A 190 11.45 4.20 -2.78
CA SER A 190 10.74 5.22 -2.00
C SER A 190 11.74 6.27 -1.50
N PRO A 191 11.46 7.58 -1.55
CA PRO A 191 12.35 8.56 -0.96
C PRO A 191 12.48 8.35 0.56
N PRO A 192 13.70 8.38 1.13
CA PRO A 192 13.89 8.21 2.57
C PRO A 192 13.43 9.46 3.33
N SER A 193 12.82 9.25 4.50
CA SER A 193 12.27 10.31 5.35
C SER A 193 12.55 10.04 6.81
N LEU A 194 13.43 10.86 7.41
CA LEU A 194 13.72 10.79 8.84
C LEU A 194 12.46 11.00 9.70
N PRO A 195 11.62 12.03 9.47
CA PRO A 195 10.43 12.24 10.30
C PRO A 195 9.42 11.09 10.24
N ILE A 196 9.22 10.49 9.06
CA ILE A 196 8.33 9.33 8.91
C ILE A 196 8.95 8.11 9.60
N THR A 197 10.26 7.89 9.45
CA THR A 197 10.98 6.79 10.10
C THR A 197 10.85 6.88 11.63
N GLU A 198 11.13 8.04 12.21
CA GLU A 198 11.00 8.27 13.65
C GLU A 198 9.56 8.04 14.14
N PHE A 199 8.58 8.56 13.39
CA PHE A 199 7.18 8.38 13.73
C PHE A 199 6.75 6.90 13.70
N LEU A 200 7.10 6.16 12.64
CA LEU A 200 6.77 4.74 12.55
C LEU A 200 7.40 3.92 13.69
N LEU A 201 8.68 4.16 13.99
CA LEU A 201 9.37 3.49 15.10
C LEU A 201 8.74 3.82 16.45
N ALA A 202 8.35 5.08 16.67
CA ALA A 202 7.66 5.51 17.90
C ALA A 202 6.25 4.89 18.03
N ASN A 203 5.63 4.48 16.92
CA ASN A 203 4.28 3.93 16.89
C ASN A 203 4.26 2.41 16.66
N GLY A 204 5.32 1.70 17.06
CA GLY A 204 5.30 0.23 17.12
C GLY A 204 5.74 -0.47 15.83
N SER A 205 6.37 0.26 14.89
CA SER A 205 7.07 -0.40 13.79
C SER A 205 8.25 -1.23 14.30
N LYS A 206 8.39 -2.44 13.77
CA LYS A 206 9.36 -3.44 14.22
C LYS A 206 10.66 -3.30 13.45
N ALA A 207 11.61 -2.58 14.05
CA ALA A 207 12.98 -2.40 13.54
C ALA A 207 13.75 -3.73 13.30
N VAL A 208 13.34 -4.81 13.98
CA VAL A 208 13.95 -6.14 13.86
C VAL A 208 13.46 -6.96 12.67
N PHE A 209 12.46 -6.48 11.93
CA PHE A 209 11.93 -7.18 10.77
C PHE A 209 12.94 -7.28 9.64
N THR A 210 12.82 -8.37 8.90
CA THR A 210 13.61 -8.70 7.71
C THR A 210 12.67 -9.00 6.57
N SER A 211 13.09 -8.67 5.35
CA SER A 211 12.33 -8.99 4.15
C SER A 211 12.18 -10.50 3.97
N ARG A 212 11.09 -10.87 3.30
CA ARG A 212 10.77 -12.27 2.99
C ARG A 212 11.84 -12.89 2.10
N LEU A 213 12.22 -14.12 2.41
CA LEU A 213 13.01 -14.95 1.51
C LEU A 213 12.15 -15.38 0.33
N LYS A 214 12.70 -15.28 -0.88
CA LYS A 214 12.04 -15.65 -2.13
C LYS A 214 13.03 -16.29 -3.09
N ASP A 215 12.58 -17.34 -3.77
CA ASP A 215 13.32 -17.93 -4.87
C ASP A 215 13.05 -17.16 -6.17
N VAL A 216 14.12 -16.75 -6.83
CA VAL A 216 14.09 -16.00 -8.10
C VAL A 216 14.76 -16.84 -9.17
N ALA A 217 14.04 -17.09 -10.26
CA ALA A 217 14.61 -17.73 -11.43
C ALA A 217 15.57 -16.76 -12.13
N THR A 218 16.80 -17.23 -12.38
CA THR A 218 17.84 -16.51 -13.11
C THR A 218 18.33 -17.36 -14.29
N PRO A 219 19.07 -16.80 -15.26
CA PRO A 219 19.64 -17.56 -16.37
C PRO A 219 20.54 -18.73 -15.94
N VAL A 220 21.08 -18.69 -14.71
CA VAL A 220 21.99 -19.70 -14.16
C VAL A 220 21.33 -20.63 -13.13
N GLY A 221 20.01 -20.55 -12.97
CA GLY A 221 19.24 -21.39 -12.04
C GLY A 221 18.42 -20.57 -11.03
N ILE A 222 17.97 -21.23 -9.98
CA ILE A 222 17.19 -20.59 -8.91
C ILE A 222 18.16 -19.96 -7.91
N LYS A 223 17.97 -18.68 -7.63
CA LYS A 223 18.72 -17.92 -6.63
C LYS A 223 17.76 -17.45 -5.53
N GLN A 224 18.15 -17.65 -4.28
CA GLN A 224 17.41 -17.10 -3.15
C GLN A 224 17.77 -15.62 -2.92
N VAL A 225 16.77 -14.79 -2.71
CA VAL A 225 16.90 -13.36 -2.37
C VAL A 225 16.05 -13.04 -1.14
N GLY A 226 16.35 -11.93 -0.45
CA GLY A 226 15.60 -11.48 0.72
C GLY A 226 16.42 -11.50 2.01
N ALA A 227 15.75 -11.63 3.16
CA ALA A 227 16.34 -11.50 4.50
C ALA A 227 17.12 -10.18 4.69
N ARG A 228 16.68 -9.10 4.06
CA ARG A 228 17.26 -7.76 4.21
C ARG A 228 16.51 -7.03 5.32
N ASN A 229 17.21 -6.46 6.28
CA ASN A 229 16.59 -5.58 7.28
C ASN A 229 16.57 -4.11 6.81
N ALA A 230 16.01 -3.21 7.62
CA ALA A 230 15.91 -1.79 7.27
C ALA A 230 17.26 -1.13 6.91
N LEU A 231 18.36 -1.53 7.56
CA LEU A 231 19.69 -0.99 7.24
C LEU A 231 20.20 -1.43 5.86
N HIS A 232 19.84 -2.63 5.38
CA HIS A 232 20.14 -3.02 4.00
C HIS A 232 19.40 -2.12 3.00
N PHE A 233 18.11 -1.87 3.21
CA PHE A 233 17.32 -0.99 2.34
C PHE A 233 17.77 0.47 2.41
N ALA A 234 18.28 0.92 3.55
CA ALA A 234 18.85 2.25 3.67
C ALA A 234 20.11 2.44 2.77
N THR A 235 20.76 1.37 2.31
CA THR A 235 21.91 1.50 1.40
C THR A 235 21.52 1.87 -0.04
N GLU A 236 20.25 1.74 -0.41
CA GLU A 236 19.78 1.91 -1.80
C GLU A 236 19.78 3.37 -2.25
N THR A 237 19.73 4.30 -1.30
CA THR A 237 19.71 5.73 -1.58
C THR A 237 21.06 6.36 -1.21
N ALA A 238 21.75 6.94 -2.20
CA ALA A 238 23.06 7.58 -2.00
C ALA A 238 22.97 8.92 -1.23
N GLN A 239 21.84 9.63 -1.33
CA GLN A 239 21.63 10.96 -0.74
C GLN A 239 20.49 10.91 0.29
N MET A 240 20.76 10.34 1.46
CA MET A 240 19.81 10.32 2.58
C MET A 240 20.35 11.05 3.81
N ASP A 241 19.45 11.47 4.70
CA ASP A 241 19.84 11.90 6.03
C ASP A 241 20.37 10.69 6.82
N LEU A 242 21.68 10.68 7.08
CA LEU A 242 22.37 9.60 7.79
C LEU A 242 21.87 9.38 9.22
N LYS A 243 21.10 10.32 9.79
CA LYS A 243 20.41 10.13 11.08
C LYS A 243 19.40 8.99 11.05
N ILE A 244 18.90 8.62 9.87
CA ILE A 244 18.06 7.43 9.70
C ILE A 244 18.77 6.18 10.23
N LEU A 245 20.09 6.06 10.00
CA LEU A 245 20.86 4.92 10.50
C LEU A 245 20.98 4.94 12.03
N ASP A 246 21.17 6.12 12.63
CA ASP A 246 21.23 6.28 14.09
C ASP A 246 19.93 5.81 14.75
N VAL A 247 18.77 6.23 14.22
CA VAL A 247 17.46 5.87 14.80
C VAL A 247 17.15 4.39 14.60
N LEU A 248 17.53 3.80 13.46
CA LEU A 248 17.36 2.37 13.21
C LEU A 248 18.18 1.51 14.17
N VAL A 249 19.47 1.83 14.36
CA VAL A 249 20.34 1.10 15.30
C VAL A 249 19.84 1.27 16.73
N LYS A 250 19.47 2.50 17.12
CA LYS A 250 18.90 2.78 18.45
C LYS A 250 17.60 2.01 18.70
N ALA A 251 16.78 1.82 17.68
CA ALA A 251 15.55 1.03 17.75
C ALA A 251 15.78 -0.50 17.72
N GLY A 252 17.03 -0.95 17.64
CA GLY A 252 17.38 -2.38 17.69
C GLY A 252 17.53 -3.07 16.34
N THR A 253 17.63 -2.33 15.23
CA THR A 253 17.96 -2.93 13.93
C THR A 253 19.37 -3.52 13.99
N ASN A 254 19.51 -4.81 13.72
CA ASN A 254 20.82 -5.48 13.78
C ASN A 254 21.75 -4.95 12.67
N ILE A 255 22.77 -4.17 13.07
CA ILE A 255 23.76 -3.58 12.16
C ILE A 255 24.61 -4.61 11.40
N ASN A 256 24.69 -5.83 11.93
CA ASN A 256 25.46 -6.94 11.38
C ASN A 256 24.57 -8.07 10.85
N HIS A 257 23.27 -7.80 10.60
CA HIS A 257 22.38 -8.78 9.99
C HIS A 257 22.94 -9.26 8.64
N ARG A 258 22.75 -10.54 8.31
CA ARG A 258 23.23 -11.13 7.06
C ARG A 258 22.04 -11.48 6.17
N ASP A 259 22.01 -10.94 4.96
CA ASP A 259 20.96 -11.24 3.99
C ASP A 259 21.09 -12.66 3.38
N ALA A 260 20.25 -12.99 2.40
CA ALA A 260 20.26 -14.30 1.73
C ALA A 260 21.62 -14.67 1.09
N GLU A 261 22.48 -13.68 0.78
CA GLU A 261 23.83 -13.89 0.25
C GLU A 261 24.92 -13.72 1.30
N GLY A 262 24.53 -13.65 2.57
CA GLY A 262 25.44 -13.51 3.69
C GLY A 262 25.99 -12.09 3.84
N ARG A 263 25.52 -11.12 3.04
CA ARG A 263 26.01 -9.73 3.08
C ARG A 263 25.45 -9.01 4.28
N THR A 264 26.30 -8.18 4.92
CA THR A 264 25.87 -7.21 5.94
C THR A 264 25.47 -5.89 5.30
N PRO A 265 24.76 -4.98 6.01
CA PRO A 265 24.50 -3.63 5.52
C PRO A 265 25.77 -2.89 5.11
N LEU A 266 26.90 -3.11 5.81
CA LEU A 266 28.19 -2.51 5.47
C LEU A 266 28.72 -3.03 4.11
N MET A 267 28.62 -4.34 3.87
CA MET A 267 29.01 -4.95 2.59
C MET A 267 28.12 -4.48 1.45
N GLU A 268 26.80 -4.43 1.67
CA GLU A 268 25.84 -3.93 0.69
C GLU A 268 26.13 -2.46 0.33
N ALA A 269 26.44 -1.61 1.32
CA ALA A 269 26.83 -0.22 1.08
C ALA A 269 28.11 -0.11 0.24
N ALA A 270 29.12 -0.95 0.51
CA ALA A 270 30.35 -1.02 -0.30
C ALA A 270 30.04 -1.47 -1.75
N GLN A 271 29.24 -2.52 -1.93
CA GLN A 271 28.85 -3.00 -3.26
C GLN A 271 28.09 -1.95 -4.08
N ARG A 272 27.26 -1.14 -3.42
CA ARG A 272 26.53 -0.02 -4.03
C ARG A 272 27.38 1.24 -4.18
N LYS A 273 28.64 1.22 -3.76
CA LYS A 273 29.56 2.37 -3.75
C LYS A 273 29.00 3.55 -2.94
N ASN A 274 28.18 3.25 -1.93
CA ASN A 274 27.58 4.24 -1.04
C ASN A 274 28.51 4.48 0.17
N THR A 275 29.65 5.13 -0.10
CA THR A 275 30.72 5.36 0.89
C THR A 275 30.22 6.09 2.13
N SER A 276 29.35 7.10 1.97
CA SER A 276 28.79 7.86 3.10
C SER A 276 28.03 6.97 4.09
N VAL A 277 27.17 6.09 3.58
CA VAL A 277 26.43 5.12 4.39
C VAL A 277 27.38 4.09 5.01
N ALA A 278 28.35 3.57 4.24
CA ALA A 278 29.34 2.61 4.74
C ALA A 278 30.15 3.19 5.91
N LEU A 279 30.66 4.42 5.78
CA LEU A 279 31.39 5.12 6.84
C LEU A 279 30.52 5.36 8.08
N LYS A 280 29.24 5.73 7.89
CA LYS A 280 28.31 5.88 9.01
C LYS A 280 28.05 4.57 9.74
N LEU A 281 27.89 3.46 9.02
CA LEU A 281 27.75 2.13 9.64
C LEU A 281 29.00 1.74 10.45
N LEU A 282 30.19 2.08 9.97
CA LEU A 282 31.44 1.89 10.71
C LEU A 282 31.52 2.74 11.99
N GLN A 283 31.00 3.97 11.96
CA GLN A 283 30.88 4.82 13.15
C GLN A 283 29.89 4.23 14.16
N LEU A 284 28.82 3.61 13.67
CA LEU A 284 27.80 2.94 14.48
C LEU A 284 28.22 1.54 14.99
N GLY A 285 29.43 1.08 14.66
CA GLY A 285 30.00 -0.17 15.19
C GLY A 285 29.73 -1.41 14.35
N ALA A 286 29.52 -1.27 13.04
CA ALA A 286 29.45 -2.42 12.14
C ALA A 286 30.73 -3.29 12.23
N ASP A 287 30.55 -4.61 12.30
CA ASP A 287 31.64 -5.57 12.35
C ASP A 287 32.28 -5.74 10.97
N THR A 288 33.57 -5.42 10.90
CA THR A 288 34.36 -5.45 9.67
C THR A 288 34.92 -6.83 9.33
N SER A 289 34.80 -7.80 10.25
CA SER A 289 35.40 -9.14 10.12
C SER A 289 34.48 -10.19 9.49
N LEU A 290 33.18 -9.89 9.38
CA LEU A 290 32.22 -10.79 8.75
C LEU A 290 32.52 -10.96 7.25
N THR A 291 32.09 -12.07 6.68
CA THR A 291 32.19 -12.37 5.25
C THR A 291 30.82 -12.67 4.62
N ASP A 292 30.66 -12.36 3.35
CA ASP A 292 29.53 -12.85 2.54
C ASP A 292 29.67 -14.36 2.22
N ASN A 293 28.73 -14.92 1.45
CA ASN A 293 28.76 -16.32 1.04
C ASN A 293 29.90 -16.67 0.06
N GLN A 294 30.57 -15.67 -0.50
CA GLN A 294 31.77 -15.83 -1.34
C GLN A 294 33.06 -15.68 -0.52
N GLY A 295 32.95 -15.44 0.80
CA GLY A 295 34.09 -15.26 1.69
C GLY A 295 34.70 -13.86 1.65
N LYS A 296 34.05 -12.87 1.01
CA LYS A 296 34.54 -11.50 0.94
C LYS A 296 34.12 -10.69 2.16
N THR A 297 35.06 -9.96 2.73
CA THR A 297 34.81 -8.95 3.77
C THR A 297 34.39 -7.61 3.15
N ALA A 298 33.94 -6.66 3.98
CA ALA A 298 33.71 -5.28 3.54
C ALA A 298 34.99 -4.62 2.97
N LEU A 299 36.17 -5.00 3.45
CA LEU A 299 37.45 -4.49 2.93
C LEU A 299 37.76 -5.05 1.55
N ASP A 300 37.48 -6.33 1.31
CA ASP A 300 37.67 -6.95 0.00
C ASP A 300 36.78 -6.29 -1.04
N LEU A 301 35.52 -6.00 -0.69
CA LEU A 301 34.60 -5.26 -1.55
C LEU A 301 35.06 -3.81 -1.79
N ALA A 302 35.56 -3.13 -0.75
CA ALA A 302 36.09 -1.77 -0.90
C ALA A 302 37.27 -1.71 -1.88
N LYS A 303 38.18 -2.69 -1.82
CA LYS A 303 39.30 -2.83 -2.77
C LYS A 303 38.84 -3.15 -4.18
N GLU A 304 37.92 -4.11 -4.32
CA GLU A 304 37.37 -4.54 -5.60
C GLU A 304 36.66 -3.40 -6.34
N PHE A 305 35.94 -2.55 -5.61
CA PHE A 305 35.23 -1.41 -6.18
C PHE A 305 36.02 -0.09 -6.15
N HIS A 306 37.29 -0.13 -5.74
CA HIS A 306 38.20 1.03 -5.67
C HIS A 306 37.64 2.19 -4.83
N LEU A 307 37.20 1.87 -3.60
CA LEU A 307 36.62 2.82 -2.65
C LEU A 307 37.69 3.30 -1.66
N ASP A 308 38.63 4.13 -2.14
CA ASP A 308 39.86 4.52 -1.41
C ASP A 308 39.63 4.98 0.03
N GLU A 309 38.62 5.82 0.26
CA GLU A 309 38.31 6.33 1.61
C GLU A 309 37.83 5.22 2.54
N LEU A 310 36.93 4.35 2.05
CA LEU A 310 36.41 3.23 2.82
C LEU A 310 37.49 2.19 3.10
N GLU A 311 38.32 1.88 2.09
CA GLU A 311 39.47 0.98 2.23
C GLU A 311 40.44 1.48 3.31
N ARG A 312 40.78 2.78 3.30
CA ARG A 312 41.66 3.38 4.29
C ARG A 312 41.10 3.22 5.70
N VAL A 313 39.84 3.60 5.93
CA VAL A 313 39.21 3.53 7.25
C VAL A 313 39.08 2.08 7.76
N LEU A 314 38.76 1.14 6.88
CA LEU A 314 38.69 -0.29 7.22
C LEU A 314 40.07 -0.85 7.61
N THR A 315 41.11 -0.48 6.88
CA THR A 315 42.49 -0.91 7.16
C THR A 315 43.01 -0.36 8.50
N GLU A 316 42.72 0.91 8.80
CA GLU A 316 43.04 1.53 10.09
C GLU A 316 42.35 0.82 11.26
N LYS A 317 41.05 0.49 11.12
CA LYS A 317 40.31 -0.23 12.17
C LYS A 317 40.82 -1.65 12.42
N LEU A 318 41.31 -2.36 11.40
CA LEU A 318 41.92 -3.68 11.56
C LEU A 318 43.27 -3.59 12.30
N SER A 319 44.05 -2.54 12.02
CA SER A 319 45.35 -2.32 12.65
C SER A 319 45.25 -1.86 14.11
N ALA A 320 44.09 -1.35 14.53
CA ALA A 320 43.83 -0.81 15.87
C ALA A 320 43.29 -1.84 16.88
N LYS A 321 42.99 -3.09 16.49
CA LYS A 321 42.65 -4.15 17.46
C LYS A 321 43.94 -4.60 18.19
N PRO A 322 44.04 -4.48 19.53
CA PRO A 322 45.19 -4.99 20.27
C PRO A 322 45.26 -6.52 20.17
N GLN A 323 46.48 -7.07 20.06
CA GLN A 323 46.76 -8.51 20.15
C GLN A 323 46.35 -9.10 21.50
#